data_AF-A0A947IY21-F1
#
_entry.id   AF-A0A947IY21-F1
#
_cell.length_a   1.000
_cell.length_b   1.000
_cell.length_c   1.000
_cell.angle_alpha   90.00
_cell.angle_beta   90.00
_cell.angle_gamma   90.00
#
_symmetry.space_group_name_H-M   'P 1'
#
loop_
_entity.id
_entity.type
_entity.pdbx_description
1 polymer ?
#
loop_
_entity_poly.entity_id
_entity_poly.type
_entity_poly.pdbx_seq_one_letter_code
_entity_poly.pdbx_strand_id
1 'polypeptide(L)'
;MSGLEDILDKMWRNNSIFETSVRKLKTPVCKAFVKASKLMPVDFKAEAKSISTQDSAKVAKAFPQVVKASENKILLGKKSTSKKAVAGKRVAVLFSGGPAAGGHNVVAGLKDILGNKNTLLGVKAGPKGLLKGDL
;
A
#
# COMPACT_ATOMS: atom_id res chain seq x y z
N MET A 1 14.40 12.32 40.04
CA MET A 1 14.44 11.00 39.38
C MET A 1 13.01 10.60 39.11
N SER A 2 12.60 10.35 37.85
CA SER A 2 11.25 9.85 37.59
C SER A 2 11.14 8.42 38.12
N GLY A 3 10.11 8.12 38.90
CA GLY A 3 9.91 6.82 39.54
C GLY A 3 9.61 5.70 38.54
N LEU A 4 9.62 4.45 39.00
CA LEU A 4 9.20 3.29 38.19
C LEU A 4 7.77 3.46 37.66
N GLU A 5 6.89 4.06 38.47
CA GLU A 5 5.50 4.35 38.11
C GLU A 5 5.40 5.32 36.92
N ASP A 6 6.16 6.42 36.93
CA ASP A 6 6.22 7.36 35.81
C ASP A 6 6.71 6.71 34.51
N ILE A 7 7.63 5.74 34.63
CA ILE A 7 8.15 5.00 33.49
C ILE A 7 7.09 4.06 32.94
N LEU A 8 6.38 3.34 33.81
CA LEU A 8 5.30 2.44 33.41
C LEU A 8 4.17 3.23 32.73
N ASP A 9 3.70 4.32 33.34
CA ASP A 9 2.63 5.15 32.77
C ASP A 9 2.95 5.69 31.38
N LYS A 10 4.21 6.05 31.14
CA LYS A 10 4.68 6.47 29.80
C LYS A 10 4.60 5.34 28.77
N MET A 11 4.72 4.07 29.17
CA MET A 11 4.67 2.92 28.27
C MET A 11 3.24 2.51 27.87
N TRP A 12 2.21 2.85 28.65
CA TRP A 12 0.83 2.33 28.53
C TRP A 12 0.01 2.81 27.30
N ARG A 13 0.61 3.48 26.31
CA ARG A 13 -0.11 4.04 25.14
C ARG A 13 0.63 3.92 23.82
N ASN A 14 0.92 2.69 23.40
CA ASN A 14 1.74 2.41 22.21
C ASN A 14 3.16 3.00 22.28
N ASN A 15 3.73 3.11 23.49
CA ASN A 15 5.04 3.71 23.75
C ASN A 15 5.94 2.76 24.55
N SER A 16 5.66 1.46 24.50
CA SER A 16 6.56 0.47 25.10
C SER A 16 7.94 0.53 24.44
N ILE A 17 8.96 0.05 25.16
CA ILE A 17 10.32 -0.10 24.61
C ILE A 17 10.29 -0.97 23.35
N PHE A 18 9.47 -2.03 23.37
CA PHE A 18 9.30 -2.93 22.23
C PHE A 18 8.74 -2.18 21.02
N GLU A 19 7.61 -1.48 21.14
CA GLU A 19 7.00 -0.75 20.02
C GLU A 19 7.92 0.35 19.48
N THR A 20 8.59 1.07 20.38
CA THR A 20 9.56 2.10 20.02
C THR A 20 10.73 1.52 19.23
N SER A 21 11.17 0.30 19.58
CA SER A 21 12.24 -0.40 18.87
C SER A 21 11.77 -0.92 17.52
N VAL A 22 10.57 -1.51 17.46
CA VAL A 22 9.97 -2.02 16.21
C VAL A 22 9.72 -0.90 15.20
N ARG A 23 9.29 0.29 15.64
CA ARG A 23 9.09 1.46 14.76
C ARG A 23 10.37 1.95 14.06
N LYS A 24 11.55 1.59 14.57
CA LYS A 24 12.85 1.92 13.94
C LYS A 24 13.20 0.96 12.81
N LEU A 25 12.55 -0.21 12.74
CA LEU A 25 12.79 -1.19 11.69
C LEU A 25 12.23 -0.68 10.37
N LYS A 26 13.00 -0.87 9.29
CA LYS A 26 12.55 -0.53 7.94
C LYS A 26 11.57 -1.59 7.45
N THR A 27 10.52 -1.17 6.75
CA THR A 27 9.61 -2.09 6.07
C THR A 27 10.39 -2.92 5.05
N PRO A 28 10.24 -4.24 5.02
CA PRO A 28 10.91 -5.08 4.03
C PRO A 28 10.39 -4.75 2.63
N VAL A 29 11.30 -4.64 1.66
CA VAL A 29 10.97 -4.25 0.29
C VAL A 29 11.42 -5.35 -0.68
N CYS A 30 10.54 -5.73 -1.60
CA CYS A 30 10.89 -6.65 -2.67
C CYS A 30 12.03 -6.08 -3.54
N LYS A 31 13.03 -6.91 -3.86
CA LYS A 31 14.22 -6.52 -4.64
C LYS A 31 13.90 -5.89 -6.01
N ALA A 32 12.71 -6.17 -6.56
CA ALA A 32 12.24 -5.56 -7.79
C ALA A 32 12.07 -4.03 -7.68
N PHE A 33 11.70 -3.52 -6.50
CA PHE A 33 11.47 -2.10 -6.23
C PHE A 33 12.73 -1.35 -5.78
N VAL A 34 13.91 -2.00 -5.73
CA VAL A 34 15.14 -1.39 -5.25
C VAL A 34 16.18 -1.29 -6.37
N LYS A 35 16.68 -0.07 -6.61
CA LYS A 35 17.82 0.21 -7.50
C LYS A 35 18.74 1.24 -6.86
N ALA A 36 20.02 0.92 -6.72
CA ALA A 36 21.02 1.79 -6.07
C ALA A 36 20.53 2.33 -4.71
N SER A 37 19.96 1.45 -3.88
CA SER A 37 19.42 1.77 -2.55
C SER A 37 18.27 2.78 -2.52
N LYS A 38 17.65 3.08 -3.66
CA LYS A 38 16.45 3.91 -3.77
C LYS A 38 15.26 3.07 -4.22
N LEU A 39 14.08 3.44 -3.72
CA LEU A 39 12.82 2.88 -4.17
C LEU A 39 12.53 3.36 -5.60
N MET A 40 12.13 2.43 -6.45
CA MET A 40 11.78 2.69 -7.84
C MET A 40 10.51 1.93 -8.22
N PRO A 41 9.73 2.46 -9.19
CA PRO A 41 8.59 1.74 -9.72
C PRO A 41 9.03 0.42 -10.40
N VAL A 42 8.07 -0.48 -10.53
CA VAL A 42 8.20 -1.74 -11.27
C VAL A 42 7.27 -1.64 -12.47
N ASP A 43 7.77 -2.05 -13.64
CA ASP A 43 6.95 -2.17 -14.85
C ASP A 43 6.43 -3.60 -14.95
N PHE A 44 5.33 -3.79 -15.66
CA PHE A 44 4.71 -5.10 -15.86
C PHE A 44 4.68 -5.44 -17.34
N LYS A 45 5.04 -6.68 -17.68
CA LYS A 45 4.88 -7.25 -19.01
C LYS A 45 3.83 -8.36 -18.96
N ALA A 46 2.86 -8.32 -19.86
CA ALA A 46 1.86 -9.37 -19.96
C ALA A 46 2.48 -10.64 -20.57
N GLU A 47 2.20 -11.77 -19.92
CA GLU A 47 2.53 -13.11 -20.41
C GLU A 47 1.43 -13.64 -21.34
N ALA A 48 1.75 -14.69 -22.09
CA ALA A 48 0.78 -15.36 -22.97
C ALA A 48 -0.30 -16.11 -22.17
N LYS A 49 -0.02 -16.49 -20.93
CA LYS A 49 -0.93 -17.24 -20.06
C LYS A 49 -1.96 -16.31 -19.40
N SER A 50 -3.23 -16.69 -19.48
CA SER A 50 -4.34 -16.04 -18.77
C SER A 50 -4.88 -16.90 -17.64
N ILE A 51 -5.55 -16.25 -16.68
CA ILE A 51 -6.29 -16.91 -15.61
C ILE A 51 -7.78 -16.78 -15.92
N SER A 52 -8.54 -17.85 -15.75
CA SER A 52 -9.99 -17.85 -15.87
C SER A 52 -10.62 -18.50 -14.65
N THR A 53 -11.86 -18.10 -14.37
CA THR A 53 -12.73 -18.69 -13.35
C THR A 53 -13.95 -19.31 -14.03
N GLN A 54 -14.68 -20.17 -13.31
CA GLN A 54 -15.87 -20.85 -13.83
C GLN A 54 -16.96 -19.88 -14.32
N ASP A 55 -17.00 -18.66 -13.77
CA ASP A 55 -17.96 -17.60 -14.05
C ASP A 55 -17.45 -16.52 -15.01
N SER A 56 -16.34 -16.75 -15.71
CA SER A 56 -15.68 -15.76 -16.58
C SER A 56 -16.63 -15.06 -17.57
N ALA A 57 -17.60 -15.79 -18.14
CA ALA A 57 -18.58 -15.21 -19.06
C ALA A 57 -19.52 -14.19 -18.38
N LYS A 58 -19.94 -14.47 -17.14
CA LYS A 58 -20.78 -13.55 -16.36
C LYS A 58 -20.00 -12.30 -15.97
N VAL A 59 -18.74 -12.48 -15.55
CA VAL A 59 -17.83 -11.36 -15.21
C VAL A 59 -17.56 -10.48 -16.42
N ALA A 60 -17.28 -11.07 -17.59
CA ALA A 60 -17.06 -10.32 -18.83
C ALA A 60 -18.29 -9.51 -19.27
N LYS A 61 -19.50 -10.04 -19.03
CA LYS A 61 -20.75 -9.33 -19.30
C LYS A 61 -20.97 -8.16 -18.32
N ALA A 62 -20.64 -8.34 -17.04
CA ALA A 62 -20.82 -7.30 -16.03
C ALA A 62 -19.75 -6.20 -16.10
N PHE A 63 -18.51 -6.55 -16.45
CA PHE A 63 -17.35 -5.64 -16.43
C PHE A 63 -16.54 -5.68 -17.74
N PRO A 64 -17.15 -5.37 -18.90
CA PRO A 64 -16.52 -5.55 -20.20
C PRO A 64 -15.23 -4.75 -20.36
N GLN A 65 -15.18 -3.52 -19.83
CA GLN A 65 -14.01 -2.66 -19.95
C GLN A 65 -12.84 -3.14 -19.09
N VAL A 66 -13.12 -3.66 -17.89
CA VAL A 66 -12.07 -4.16 -16.98
C VAL A 66 -11.45 -5.43 -17.57
N VAL A 67 -12.29 -6.36 -18.03
CA VAL A 67 -11.82 -7.59 -18.68
C VAL A 67 -11.07 -7.30 -19.97
N LYS A 68 -11.53 -6.34 -20.77
CA LYS A 68 -10.81 -5.89 -21.98
C LYS A 68 -9.45 -5.26 -21.64
N ALA A 69 -9.35 -4.52 -20.55
CA ALA A 69 -8.11 -3.84 -20.17
C ALA A 69 -7.06 -4.79 -19.56
N SER A 70 -7.49 -5.81 -18.80
CA SER A 70 -6.58 -6.77 -18.17
C SER A 70 -6.30 -7.99 -19.04
N GLU A 71 -7.25 -8.38 -19.90
CA GLU A 71 -7.32 -9.67 -20.60
C GLU A 71 -7.12 -10.90 -19.68
N ASN A 72 -7.25 -10.70 -18.37
CA ASN A 72 -6.87 -11.63 -17.31
C ASN A 72 -5.48 -12.26 -17.50
N LYS A 73 -4.54 -11.53 -18.10
CA LYS A 73 -3.18 -12.00 -18.36
C LYS A 73 -2.34 -11.99 -17.09
N ILE A 74 -1.49 -13.00 -16.93
CA ILE A 74 -0.46 -13.01 -15.90
C ILE A 74 0.56 -11.92 -16.22
N LEU A 75 0.92 -11.11 -15.22
CA LEU A 75 1.88 -10.03 -15.38
C LEU A 75 3.22 -10.40 -14.74
N LEU A 76 4.30 -10.33 -15.51
CA LEU A 76 5.66 -10.47 -15.01
C LEU A 76 6.21 -9.09 -14.62
N GLY A 77 6.63 -8.96 -13.35
CA GLY A 77 7.28 -7.75 -12.85
C GLY A 77 8.70 -7.61 -13.40
N LYS A 78 9.01 -6.45 -13.97
CA LYS A 78 10.35 -6.08 -14.43
C LYS A 78 10.77 -4.77 -13.76
N LYS A 79 12.06 -4.65 -13.43
CA LYS A 79 12.61 -3.38 -12.95
C LYS A 79 12.28 -2.27 -13.95
N SER A 80 11.66 -1.19 -13.48
CA SER A 80 11.28 -0.11 -14.38
C SER A 80 12.51 0.59 -14.94
N THR A 81 12.45 0.94 -16.22
CA THR A 81 13.41 1.86 -16.85
C THR A 81 12.92 3.30 -16.81
N SER A 82 11.66 3.51 -16.41
CA SER A 82 11.05 4.83 -16.32
C SER A 82 11.76 5.68 -15.25
N LYS A 83 12.28 6.82 -15.70
CA LYS A 83 12.82 7.87 -14.83
C LYS A 83 11.79 8.97 -14.55
N LYS A 84 10.54 8.81 -15.01
CA LYS A 84 9.55 9.89 -14.97
C LYS A 84 9.12 10.12 -13.53
N ALA A 85 9.56 11.24 -12.96
CA ALA A 85 9.14 11.65 -11.63
C ALA A 85 7.63 11.92 -11.64
N VAL A 86 6.89 11.16 -10.85
CA VAL A 86 5.46 11.40 -10.62
C VAL A 86 5.32 12.45 -9.53
N ALA A 87 4.60 13.54 -9.83
CA ALA A 87 4.37 14.65 -8.90
C ALA A 87 2.91 15.11 -8.98
N GLY A 88 2.43 15.76 -7.92
CA GLY A 88 1.09 16.34 -7.84
C GLY A 88 -0.04 15.31 -7.70
N LYS A 89 0.26 14.04 -7.42
CA LYS A 89 -0.76 13.02 -7.20
C LYS A 89 -1.32 13.11 -5.79
N ARG A 90 -2.63 12.92 -5.68
CA ARG A 90 -3.35 12.72 -4.42
C ARG A 90 -3.87 11.29 -4.41
N VAL A 91 -3.46 10.50 -3.43
CA VAL A 91 -3.85 9.09 -3.28
C VAL A 91 -4.55 8.94 -1.95
N ALA A 92 -5.77 8.43 -1.93
CA ALA A 92 -6.50 8.13 -0.70
C ALA A 92 -6.46 6.63 -0.41
N VAL A 93 -6.20 6.26 0.85
CA VAL A 93 -6.22 4.88 1.33
C VAL A 93 -7.32 4.73 2.36
N LEU A 94 -8.11 3.66 2.23
CA LEU A 94 -9.11 3.28 3.21
C LEU A 94 -8.89 1.83 3.61
N PHE A 95 -9.16 1.53 4.88
CA PHE A 95 -9.26 0.15 5.35
C PHE A 95 -10.73 -0.27 5.32
N SER A 96 -11.00 -1.46 4.78
CA SER A 96 -12.33 -2.04 4.69
C SER A 96 -12.34 -3.38 5.44
N GLY A 97 -13.43 -3.64 6.17
CA GLY A 97 -13.58 -4.85 7.00
C GLY A 97 -12.92 -4.73 8.37
N GLY A 98 -12.68 -5.88 9.01
CA GLY A 98 -12.04 -5.98 10.31
C GLY A 98 -10.53 -5.68 10.26
N PRO A 99 -9.91 -5.30 11.39
CA PRO A 99 -8.48 -5.03 11.45
C PRO A 99 -7.65 -6.30 11.17
N ALA A 100 -6.57 -6.13 10.41
CA ALA A 100 -5.57 -7.15 10.15
C ALA A 100 -4.16 -6.59 10.38
N ALA A 101 -3.27 -7.42 10.94
CA ALA A 101 -1.88 -7.04 11.15
C ALA A 101 -1.20 -6.72 9.80
N GLY A 102 -0.41 -5.63 9.77
CA GLY A 102 0.32 -5.18 8.58
C GLY A 102 -0.35 -4.10 7.74
N GLY A 103 -1.61 -3.72 8.02
CA GLY A 103 -2.29 -2.63 7.29
C GLY A 103 -1.51 -1.31 7.32
N HIS A 104 -0.91 -0.96 8.47
CA HIS A 104 -0.07 0.25 8.58
C HIS A 104 1.23 0.16 7.77
N ASN A 105 1.80 -1.03 7.55
CA ASN A 105 2.97 -1.21 6.70
C ASN A 105 2.66 -0.92 5.22
N VAL A 106 1.43 -1.21 4.77
CA VAL A 106 0.97 -0.83 3.42
C VAL A 106 0.99 0.69 3.27
N VAL A 107 0.47 1.42 4.26
CA VAL A 107 0.46 2.89 4.28
C VAL A 107 1.89 3.45 4.30
N ALA A 108 2.77 2.88 5.13
CA ALA A 108 4.18 3.27 5.17
C ALA A 108 4.87 3.08 3.81
N GLY A 109 4.69 1.92 3.16
CA GLY A 109 5.25 1.66 1.84
C GLY A 109 4.73 2.60 0.76
N LEU A 110 3.43 2.93 0.78
CA LEU A 110 2.85 3.92 -0.13
C LEU A 110 3.43 5.33 0.12
N LYS A 111 3.61 5.73 1.38
CA LYS A 111 4.20 7.03 1.72
C LYS A 111 5.65 7.12 1.22
N ASP A 112 6.43 6.05 1.41
CA ASP A 112 7.83 5.99 0.99
C ASP A 112 7.99 6.10 -0.54
N ILE A 113 7.19 5.37 -1.32
CA ILE A 113 7.28 5.38 -2.80
C ILE A 113 6.70 6.66 -3.42
N LEU A 114 5.63 7.22 -2.84
CA LEU A 114 5.01 8.46 -3.33
C LEU A 114 5.94 9.67 -3.13
N GLY A 115 6.70 9.71 -2.04
CA GLY A 115 7.57 10.82 -1.71
C GLY A 115 6.82 12.13 -1.43
N ASN A 116 7.58 13.23 -1.31
CA ASN A 116 7.07 14.51 -0.77
C ASN A 116 6.33 15.38 -1.79
N LYS A 117 6.44 15.07 -3.09
CA LYS A 117 5.75 15.81 -4.16
C LYS A 117 4.33 15.32 -4.41
N ASN A 118 3.88 14.36 -3.61
CA ASN A 118 2.57 13.73 -3.71
C ASN A 118 1.93 13.68 -2.32
N THR A 119 0.61 13.58 -2.28
CA THR A 119 -0.18 13.58 -1.05
C THR A 119 -0.82 12.21 -0.84
N LEU A 120 -0.60 11.63 0.34
CA LEU A 120 -1.29 10.43 0.80
C LEU A 120 -2.36 10.85 1.81
N LEU A 121 -3.61 10.47 1.56
CA LEU A 121 -4.80 10.80 2.35
C LEU A 121 -5.35 9.53 3.00
N GLY A 122 -5.94 9.66 4.19
CA GLY A 122 -6.39 8.54 5.00
C GLY A 122 -7.88 8.63 5.26
N VAL A 123 -8.66 7.85 4.52
CA VAL A 123 -10.11 7.85 4.67
C VAL A 123 -10.50 7.33 6.04
N LYS A 124 -11.30 8.11 6.77
CA LYS A 124 -11.78 7.74 8.10
C LYS A 124 -12.97 6.78 7.99
N ALA A 125 -13.11 5.86 8.95
CA ALA A 125 -14.27 4.96 9.05
C ALA A 125 -14.62 4.17 7.76
N GLY A 126 -13.60 3.80 6.96
CA GLY A 126 -13.75 2.94 5.79
C GLY A 126 -14.58 3.56 4.66
N PRO A 127 -15.37 2.76 3.92
CA PRO A 127 -16.15 3.27 2.77
C PRO A 127 -17.12 4.40 3.14
N LYS A 128 -17.65 4.42 4.37
CA LYS A 128 -18.58 5.46 4.82
C LYS A 128 -17.94 6.85 4.85
N GLY A 129 -16.68 6.97 5.30
CA GLY A 129 -15.98 8.25 5.26
C GLY A 129 -15.64 8.68 3.85
N LEU A 130 -15.36 7.74 2.94
CA LEU A 130 -15.12 8.09 1.53
C LEU A 130 -16.34 8.79 0.92
N LEU A 131 -17.54 8.25 1.17
CA LEU A 131 -18.80 8.85 0.69
C LEU A 131 -19.08 10.22 1.30
N LYS A 132 -18.56 10.50 2.48
CA LYS A 132 -18.72 11.79 3.20
C LYS A 132 -17.61 12.80 2.88
N GLY A 133 -16.56 12.38 2.19
CA GLY A 133 -15.37 13.21 1.97
C GLY A 133 -14.46 13.33 3.20
N ASP A 134 -14.57 12.41 4.16
CA ASP A 134 -13.75 12.37 5.37
C ASP A 134 -12.37 11.73 5.07
N LEU A 135 -11.49 12.52 4.45
CA LEU A 135 -10.14 12.13 3.98
C LEU A 135 -8.98 12.52 4.92
#